data_AF-A0A378ZXU5-F1
#
_entry.id   AF-A0A378ZXU5-F1
#
_cell.length_a   1.000
_cell.length_b   1.000
_cell.length_c   1.000
_cell.angle_alpha   90.00
_cell.angle_beta   90.00
_cell.angle_gamma   90.00
#
_symmetry.space_group_name_H-M   'P 1'
#
loop_
_entity.id
_entity.type
_entity.pdbx_description
1 polymer ?
#
loop_
_entity_poly.entity_id
_entity_poly.type
_entity_poly.pdbx_seq_one_letter_code
_entity_poly.pdbx_strand_id
1 'polypeptide(L)'
;MKPLRLTGILWLAMLMILTAANPLLAQDLPPRSDSWFTNSQFLACTGNPYAMCFYSGPDAPTPSDPSQSVPALPCTTPGDRKGNSTCTCYAVTEEAKGTPQYNFVLITSILNPKVHEETVAACGETGENCLNGDNLKTCMSGIKAGFCQTAPVCGYLGSIADGTKPTLYPDNPDVDMVSTFSLAHATQHPLTGDGESCSGLYAGCMTAPCKTDENGLTSCSCPIVEGDYQVGMNFSDLKGLSCDISPNVWSAANKLDLHISSGN
;
A
#
# COMPACT_ATOMS: atom_id res chain seq x y z
N MET A 1 40.09 -14.71 -75.19
CA MET A 1 39.26 -13.57 -74.73
C MET A 1 38.42 -14.03 -73.55
N LYS A 2 38.38 -13.22 -72.49
CA LYS A 2 37.91 -13.53 -71.12
C LYS A 2 36.42 -13.91 -71.06
N PRO A 3 36.00 -14.84 -70.19
CA PRO A 3 34.65 -14.87 -69.67
C PRO A 3 34.54 -13.99 -68.40
N LEU A 4 33.45 -13.22 -68.36
CA LEU A 4 33.00 -12.33 -67.30
C LEU A 4 32.57 -13.17 -66.07
N ARG A 5 33.19 -12.98 -64.89
CA ARG A 5 32.69 -13.54 -63.62
C ARG A 5 31.82 -12.49 -62.94
N LEU A 6 30.52 -12.79 -62.83
CA LEU A 6 29.55 -12.07 -62.02
C LEU A 6 29.87 -12.32 -60.53
N THR A 7 30.20 -11.26 -59.80
CA THR A 7 30.24 -11.21 -58.35
C THR A 7 28.82 -11.10 -57.81
N GLY A 8 28.35 -12.11 -57.07
CA GLY A 8 27.16 -12.04 -56.24
C GLY A 8 27.55 -12.25 -54.78
N ILE A 9 27.66 -11.15 -54.03
CA ILE A 9 27.84 -11.16 -52.57
C ILE A 9 26.43 -11.22 -51.97
N LEU A 10 26.08 -12.36 -51.38
CA LEU A 10 24.84 -12.57 -50.64
C LEU A 10 25.03 -12.03 -49.21
N TRP A 11 24.51 -10.83 -48.92
CA TRP A 11 24.39 -10.33 -47.56
C TRP A 11 23.19 -10.99 -46.88
N LEU A 12 23.41 -11.90 -45.94
CA LEU A 12 22.38 -12.29 -44.97
C LEU A 12 22.23 -11.16 -43.95
N ALA A 13 21.18 -10.36 -44.08
CA ALA A 13 20.72 -9.48 -43.02
C ALA A 13 19.95 -10.33 -42.00
N MET A 14 20.58 -10.58 -40.86
CA MET A 14 19.96 -11.23 -39.70
C MET A 14 19.03 -10.20 -39.04
N LEU A 15 17.74 -10.30 -39.31
CA LEU A 15 16.70 -9.46 -38.73
C LEU A 15 16.54 -9.85 -37.25
N MET A 16 17.21 -9.13 -36.34
CA MET A 16 16.89 -9.19 -34.91
C MET A 16 15.52 -8.53 -34.72
N ILE A 17 14.48 -9.33 -34.57
CA ILE A 17 13.18 -8.87 -34.10
C ILE A 17 13.35 -8.58 -32.62
N LEU A 18 13.61 -7.31 -32.27
CA LEU A 18 13.36 -6.82 -30.92
C LEU A 18 11.85 -6.95 -30.69
N THR A 19 11.44 -7.93 -29.88
CA THR A 19 10.13 -7.93 -29.25
C THR A 19 10.10 -6.75 -28.28
N ALA A 20 9.47 -5.65 -28.68
CA ALA A 20 9.11 -4.59 -27.76
C ALA A 20 8.15 -5.19 -26.74
N ALA A 21 8.62 -5.35 -25.49
CA ALA A 21 7.72 -5.57 -24.37
C ALA A 21 6.76 -4.37 -24.30
N ASN A 22 5.46 -4.62 -24.21
CA ASN A 22 4.46 -3.58 -24.02
C ASN A 22 4.76 -2.84 -22.70
N PRO A 23 5.01 -1.52 -22.68
CA PRO A 23 5.32 -0.79 -21.47
C PRO A 23 4.05 -0.35 -20.70
N LEU A 24 2.93 -1.06 -20.89
CA LEU A 24 1.62 -0.64 -20.35
C LEU A 24 1.40 -0.98 -18.87
N LEU A 25 2.37 -1.61 -18.20
CA LEU A 25 2.31 -1.96 -16.77
C LEU A 25 3.23 -1.11 -15.88
N ALA A 26 4.10 -0.27 -16.47
CA ALA A 26 4.99 0.62 -15.74
C ALA A 26 4.60 2.08 -15.96
N GLN A 27 3.38 2.46 -15.53
CA GLN A 27 3.25 3.84 -15.07
C GLN A 27 3.96 3.86 -13.71
N ASP A 28 5.17 4.45 -13.68
CA ASP A 28 5.89 4.79 -12.45
C ASP A 28 5.04 5.79 -11.64
N LEU A 29 3.96 5.29 -11.04
CA LEU A 29 3.18 6.03 -10.08
C LEU A 29 4.12 6.31 -8.92
N PRO A 30 4.18 7.56 -8.42
CA PRO A 30 5.11 7.88 -7.36
C PRO A 30 4.86 6.96 -6.16
N PRO A 31 5.90 6.31 -5.60
CA PRO A 31 5.79 5.50 -4.40
C PRO A 31 5.43 6.45 -3.27
N ARG A 32 4.13 6.57 -2.97
CA ARG A 32 3.48 7.56 -2.08
C ARG A 32 1.94 7.56 -2.20
N SER A 33 1.40 7.03 -3.30
CA SER A 33 -0.02 7.21 -3.65
C SER A 33 -0.96 6.12 -3.16
N ASP A 34 -0.47 5.06 -2.50
CA ASP A 34 -1.31 3.91 -2.15
C ASP A 34 -2.13 3.39 -3.34
N SER A 35 -1.51 3.43 -4.53
CA SER A 35 -2.16 3.02 -5.77
C SER A 35 -1.99 1.53 -6.02
N TRP A 36 -3.05 0.84 -6.43
CA TRP A 36 -3.03 -0.60 -6.65
C TRP A 36 -3.98 -1.04 -7.76
N PHE A 37 -3.68 -2.17 -8.39
CA PHE A 37 -4.43 -2.75 -9.51
C PHE A 37 -4.97 -4.15 -9.17
N THR A 38 -4.21 -4.92 -8.38
CA THR A 38 -4.54 -6.29 -8.01
C THR A 38 -4.36 -6.53 -6.52
N ASN A 39 -5.16 -7.46 -5.98
CA ASN A 39 -5.05 -7.86 -4.58
C ASN A 39 -3.71 -8.52 -4.25
N SER A 40 -3.04 -9.14 -5.23
CA SER A 40 -1.71 -9.71 -5.09
C SER A 40 -0.64 -8.69 -4.69
N GLN A 41 -0.86 -7.39 -4.91
CA GLN A 41 0.06 -6.33 -4.50
C GLN A 41 0.06 -6.08 -2.98
N PHE A 42 -0.95 -6.58 -2.26
CA PHE A 42 -1.02 -6.55 -0.80
C PHE A 42 -0.26 -7.75 -0.21
N LEU A 43 1.01 -7.54 0.12
CA LEU A 43 1.90 -8.54 0.69
C LEU A 43 1.54 -8.79 2.15
N ALA A 44 1.28 -10.05 2.52
CA ALA A 44 0.84 -10.40 3.85
C ALA A 44 2.03 -10.56 4.80
N CYS A 45 2.06 -9.76 5.86
CA CYS A 45 3.03 -9.81 6.95
C CYS A 45 2.34 -10.24 8.25
N THR A 46 3.08 -10.75 9.22
CA THR A 46 2.56 -11.15 10.53
C THR A 46 3.63 -11.04 11.59
N GLY A 47 3.23 -10.94 12.87
CA GLY A 47 4.13 -10.89 14.02
C GLY A 47 4.76 -9.53 14.30
N ASN A 48 4.49 -8.51 13.50
CA ASN A 48 5.01 -7.14 13.69
C ASN A 48 3.95 -6.19 14.29
N PRO A 49 4.35 -5.19 15.08
CA PRO A 49 3.47 -4.08 15.43
C PRO A 49 3.23 -3.20 14.20
N TYR A 50 2.08 -2.53 14.12
CA TYR A 50 1.77 -1.65 12.99
C TYR A 50 0.75 -0.57 13.31
N ALA A 51 0.82 0.53 12.55
CA ALA A 51 -0.11 1.64 12.63
C ALA A 51 -1.24 1.47 11.61
N MET A 52 -2.49 1.48 12.08
CA MET A 52 -3.67 1.31 11.24
C MET A 52 -4.29 2.67 10.92
N CYS A 53 -3.80 3.31 9.85
CA CYS A 53 -4.19 4.66 9.43
C CYS A 53 -5.40 4.69 8.50
N PHE A 54 -5.95 3.54 8.13
CA PHE A 54 -7.08 3.43 7.20
C PHE A 54 -8.33 4.22 7.63
N TYR A 55 -8.47 4.50 8.92
CA TYR A 55 -9.61 5.25 9.48
C TYR A 55 -9.30 6.74 9.72
N SER A 56 -8.09 7.20 9.40
CA SER A 56 -7.65 8.56 9.68
C SER A 56 -8.25 9.57 8.68
N GLY A 57 -8.65 10.74 9.18
CA GLY A 57 -9.13 11.86 8.37
C GLY A 57 -9.69 13.01 9.19
N PRO A 58 -10.99 12.97 9.55
CA PRO A 58 -11.68 14.06 10.23
C PRO A 58 -11.21 14.24 11.68
N ASP A 59 -11.39 15.46 12.21
CA ASP A 59 -11.14 15.78 13.63
C ASP A 59 -12.19 15.17 14.58
N ALA A 60 -13.28 14.62 14.04
CA ALA A 60 -14.35 13.98 14.79
C ALA A 60 -14.23 12.44 14.71
N PRO A 61 -14.62 11.72 15.78
CA PRO A 61 -14.78 10.26 15.74
C PRO A 61 -15.73 9.80 14.62
N THR A 62 -15.43 8.66 14.00
CA THR A 62 -16.21 8.05 12.91
C THR A 62 -16.78 6.67 13.28
N PRO A 63 -17.55 6.53 14.38
CA PRO A 63 -18.04 5.23 14.81
C PRO A 63 -19.12 4.68 13.88
N SER A 64 -19.16 3.35 13.73
CA SER A 64 -20.23 2.64 13.01
C SER A 64 -21.58 2.69 13.74
N ASP A 65 -21.55 2.79 15.07
CA ASP A 65 -22.70 2.92 15.94
C ASP A 65 -22.48 4.13 16.87
N PRO A 66 -23.39 5.11 16.94
CA PRO A 66 -23.26 6.28 17.82
C PRO A 66 -23.06 5.97 19.31
N SER A 67 -23.36 4.75 19.76
CA SER A 67 -23.12 4.28 21.13
C SER A 67 -21.68 3.81 21.37
N GLN A 68 -20.91 3.53 20.30
CA GLN A 68 -19.51 3.14 20.40
C GLN A 68 -18.63 4.36 20.66
N SER A 69 -17.74 4.23 21.65
CA SER A 69 -16.66 5.19 21.88
C SER A 69 -15.47 4.81 21.01
N VAL A 70 -15.22 5.59 19.95
CA VAL A 70 -14.00 5.50 19.14
C VAL A 70 -13.23 6.82 19.25
N PRO A 71 -11.89 6.82 19.25
CA PRO A 71 -11.10 8.04 19.26
C PRO A 71 -11.29 8.84 17.96
N ALA A 72 -11.01 10.14 18.02
CA ALA A 72 -10.78 10.93 16.83
C ALA A 72 -9.42 10.56 16.23
N LEU A 73 -9.37 10.42 14.90
CA LEU A 73 -8.17 10.03 14.17
C LEU A 73 -7.87 11.08 13.08
N PRO A 74 -7.54 12.32 13.47
CA PRO A 74 -7.35 13.39 12.50
C PRO A 74 -6.18 13.08 11.57
N CYS A 75 -6.30 13.51 10.31
CA CYS A 75 -5.17 13.60 9.40
C CYS A 75 -5.03 15.00 8.84
N THR A 76 -4.11 15.74 9.44
CA THR A 76 -3.93 17.17 9.23
C THR A 76 -2.88 17.43 8.17
N THR A 77 -3.15 18.36 7.26
CA THR A 77 -2.17 18.79 6.25
C THR A 77 -1.40 20.02 6.73
N PRO A 78 -0.12 20.17 6.33
CA PRO A 78 0.59 21.43 6.50
C PRO A 78 -0.16 22.57 5.81
N GLY A 79 0.00 23.81 6.30
CA GLY A 79 -0.73 24.96 5.77
C GLY A 79 -0.45 25.27 4.29
N ASP A 80 0.68 24.83 3.74
CA ASP A 80 1.02 24.92 2.31
C ASP A 80 0.51 23.73 1.48
N ARG A 81 -0.13 22.75 2.15
CA ARG A 81 -0.66 21.49 1.61
C ARG A 81 0.37 20.68 0.81
N LYS A 82 1.66 20.81 1.15
CA LYS A 82 2.76 20.06 0.53
C LYS A 82 3.48 19.19 1.56
N GLY A 83 4.20 18.19 1.07
CA GLY A 83 4.99 17.29 1.92
C GLY A 83 4.14 16.17 2.50
N ASN A 84 4.16 16.04 3.83
CA ASN A 84 3.49 14.95 4.54
C ASN A 84 2.40 15.51 5.46
N SER A 85 1.26 14.83 5.51
CA SER A 85 0.26 15.00 6.56
C SER A 85 0.69 14.29 7.84
N THR A 86 0.17 14.77 8.96
CA THR A 86 0.26 14.08 10.25
C THR A 86 -1.08 13.39 10.49
N CYS A 87 -1.11 12.08 10.35
CA CYS A 87 -2.30 11.27 10.61
C CYS A 87 -2.17 10.55 11.96
N THR A 88 -3.18 10.69 12.82
CA THR A 88 -3.34 9.85 14.02
C THR A 88 -4.01 8.54 13.64
N CYS A 89 -3.44 7.42 14.08
CA CYS A 89 -3.83 6.07 13.70
C CYS A 89 -3.93 5.19 14.95
N TYR A 90 -4.63 4.05 14.85
CA TYR A 90 -4.56 3.04 15.91
C TYR A 90 -3.18 2.38 15.91
N ALA A 91 -2.62 2.18 17.09
CA ALA A 91 -1.42 1.36 17.28
C ALA A 91 -1.84 -0.08 17.58
N VAL A 92 -1.50 -1.00 16.67
CA VAL A 92 -1.71 -2.44 16.88
C VAL A 92 -0.40 -3.04 17.33
N THR A 93 -0.25 -3.20 18.65
CA THR A 93 0.99 -3.65 19.31
C THR A 93 0.91 -5.06 19.88
N GLU A 94 -0.29 -5.63 19.95
CA GLU A 94 -0.53 -6.97 20.47
C GLU A 94 -0.78 -7.95 19.33
N GLU A 95 -0.35 -9.20 19.50
CA GLU A 95 -0.71 -10.25 18.56
C GLU A 95 -2.24 -10.38 18.51
N ALA A 96 -2.79 -10.33 17.30
CA ALA A 96 -4.23 -10.52 17.11
C ALA A 96 -4.63 -11.92 17.63
N LYS A 97 -5.37 -11.95 18.74
CA LYS A 97 -6.02 -13.18 19.21
C LYS A 97 -7.21 -13.48 18.32
N GLY A 98 -6.97 -14.24 17.26
CA GLY A 98 -7.97 -14.59 16.25
C GLY A 98 -7.53 -14.19 14.84
N THR A 99 -8.48 -13.87 13.97
CA THR A 99 -8.25 -13.48 12.58
C THR A 99 -8.61 -12.02 12.34
N PRO A 100 -7.81 -11.26 11.57
CA PRO A 100 -6.62 -11.70 10.84
C PRO A 100 -5.33 -11.54 11.66
N GLN A 101 -4.51 -12.60 11.68
CA GLN A 101 -3.11 -12.56 12.16
C GLN A 101 -2.19 -11.75 11.24
N TYR A 102 -2.72 -11.31 10.10
CA TYR A 102 -1.96 -10.65 9.04
C TYR A 102 -2.35 -9.19 8.92
N ASN A 103 -1.33 -8.39 8.66
CA ASN A 103 -1.44 -7.07 8.08
C ASN A 103 -0.82 -7.09 6.67
N PHE A 104 -1.06 -6.05 5.91
CA PHE A 104 -0.74 -5.99 4.49
C PHE A 104 0.10 -4.77 4.19
N VAL A 105 1.22 -5.01 3.51
CA VAL A 105 2.04 -3.98 2.89
C VAL A 105 1.69 -3.92 1.42
N LEU A 106 1.27 -2.76 0.94
CA LEU A 106 1.09 -2.52 -0.48
C LEU A 106 2.46 -2.29 -1.13
N ILE A 107 2.84 -3.14 -2.09
CA ILE A 107 4.19 -3.11 -2.70
C ILE A 107 4.51 -1.75 -3.35
N THR A 108 3.55 -1.15 -4.05
CA THR A 108 3.67 0.16 -4.70
C THR A 108 3.76 1.34 -3.72
N SER A 109 3.52 1.09 -2.43
CA SER A 109 3.60 2.09 -1.37
C SER A 109 4.86 2.00 -0.54
N ILE A 110 5.78 1.06 -0.80
CA ILE A 110 7.01 0.94 -0.02
C ILE A 110 7.87 2.19 -0.23
N LEU A 111 7.90 3.07 0.77
CA LEU A 111 8.56 4.39 0.65
C LEU A 111 10.09 4.31 0.71
N ASN A 112 10.66 3.24 1.26
CA ASN A 112 12.11 3.02 1.22
C ASN A 112 12.50 2.39 -0.12
N PRO A 113 13.23 3.11 -1.01
CA PRO A 113 13.51 2.63 -2.36
C PRO A 113 14.30 1.32 -2.39
N LYS A 114 15.24 1.14 -1.46
CA LYS A 114 16.07 -0.08 -1.39
C LYS A 114 15.23 -1.29 -1.01
N VAL A 115 14.35 -1.13 -0.01
CA VAL A 115 13.45 -2.21 0.42
C VAL A 115 12.38 -2.50 -0.64
N HIS A 116 11.92 -1.47 -1.35
CA HIS A 116 11.04 -1.63 -2.52
C HIS A 116 11.70 -2.46 -3.61
N GLU A 117 12.91 -2.09 -4.05
CA GLU A 117 13.68 -2.83 -5.07
C GLU A 117 13.93 -4.28 -4.65
N GLU A 118 14.35 -4.51 -3.41
CA GLU A 118 14.55 -5.85 -2.84
C GLU A 118 13.24 -6.68 -2.87
N THR A 119 12.13 -6.05 -2.49
CA THR A 119 10.82 -6.70 -2.43
C THR A 119 10.30 -7.02 -3.83
N VAL A 120 10.40 -6.09 -4.78
CA VAL A 120 10.03 -6.33 -6.19
C VAL A 120 10.90 -7.43 -6.80
N ALA A 121 12.20 -7.44 -6.53
CA ALA A 121 13.09 -8.49 -7.03
C ALA A 121 12.71 -9.90 -6.53
N ALA A 122 12.19 -10.01 -5.30
CA ALA A 122 11.77 -11.28 -4.72
C ALA A 122 10.33 -11.68 -5.08
N CYS A 123 9.42 -10.71 -5.08
CA CYS A 123 7.98 -10.95 -5.14
C CYS A 123 7.35 -10.68 -6.51
N GLY A 124 8.08 -10.04 -7.43
CA GLY A 124 7.52 -9.46 -8.65
C GLY A 124 6.83 -8.12 -8.38
N GLU A 125 6.63 -7.33 -9.43
CA GLU A 125 5.95 -6.02 -9.35
C GLU A 125 4.51 -6.13 -8.83
N THR A 126 3.86 -7.27 -9.10
CA THR A 126 2.49 -7.53 -8.65
C THR A 126 2.40 -8.36 -7.38
N GLY A 127 3.53 -8.70 -6.75
CA GLY A 127 3.58 -9.46 -5.50
C GLY A 127 3.24 -10.96 -5.64
N GLU A 128 3.07 -11.47 -6.85
CA GLU A 128 2.58 -12.81 -7.17
C GLU A 128 3.49 -13.94 -6.70
N ASN A 129 4.78 -13.67 -6.52
CA ASN A 129 5.77 -14.65 -6.07
C ASN A 129 5.92 -14.70 -4.54
N CYS A 130 5.12 -13.94 -3.80
CA CYS A 130 5.13 -13.92 -2.34
C CYS A 130 3.72 -14.12 -1.77
N LEU A 131 3.66 -14.36 -0.46
CA LEU A 131 2.42 -14.45 0.28
C LEU A 131 1.69 -13.11 0.21
N ASN A 132 0.47 -13.11 -0.31
CA ASN A 132 -0.30 -11.90 -0.61
C ASN A 132 -1.80 -12.12 -0.43
N GLY A 133 -2.59 -11.05 -0.63
CA GLY A 133 -4.04 -11.06 -0.47
C GLY A 133 -4.78 -12.13 -1.29
N ASP A 134 -4.28 -12.47 -2.49
CA ASP A 134 -4.92 -13.45 -3.38
C ASP A 134 -4.64 -14.90 -2.98
N ASN A 135 -3.41 -15.19 -2.55
CA ASN A 135 -2.96 -16.56 -2.26
C ASN A 135 -2.96 -16.92 -0.76
N LEU A 136 -3.26 -15.97 0.13
CA LEU A 136 -3.23 -16.15 1.59
C LEU A 136 -4.00 -17.39 2.06
N LYS A 137 -5.25 -17.55 1.63
CA LYS A 137 -6.10 -18.69 2.04
C LYS A 137 -5.49 -20.03 1.62
N THR A 138 -4.91 -20.09 0.42
CA THR A 138 -4.24 -21.29 -0.12
C THR A 138 -2.99 -21.61 0.68
N CYS A 139 -2.18 -20.61 1.01
CA CYS A 139 -0.96 -20.81 1.79
C CYS A 139 -1.27 -21.20 3.25
N MET A 140 -2.35 -20.67 3.83
CA MET A 140 -2.83 -21.04 5.16
C MET A 140 -3.42 -22.47 5.23
N SER A 141 -3.80 -23.07 4.10
CA SER A 141 -4.30 -24.45 4.07
C SER A 141 -3.19 -25.51 4.15
N GLY A 142 -1.94 -25.10 4.42
CA GLY A 142 -0.79 -25.99 4.56
C GLY A 142 -0.09 -26.36 3.24
N ILE A 143 -0.49 -25.75 2.12
CA ILE A 143 0.20 -25.92 0.84
C ILE A 143 1.53 -25.17 0.91
N LYS A 144 2.63 -25.91 0.76
CA LYS A 144 3.98 -25.33 0.64
C LYS A 144 4.31 -25.10 -0.82
N ALA A 145 4.00 -23.90 -1.31
CA ALA A 145 4.41 -23.44 -2.63
C ALA A 145 5.44 -22.31 -2.50
N GLY A 146 6.27 -22.11 -3.53
CA GLY A 146 7.25 -21.02 -3.56
C GLY A 146 6.61 -19.65 -3.34
N PHE A 147 5.41 -19.43 -3.88
CA PHE A 147 4.63 -18.21 -3.68
C PHE A 147 4.05 -18.02 -2.28
N CYS A 148 4.22 -18.96 -1.36
CA CYS A 148 3.79 -18.84 0.04
C CYS A 148 4.89 -18.26 0.95
N GLN A 149 5.99 -17.79 0.37
CA GLN A 149 7.07 -17.14 1.11
C GLN A 149 6.72 -15.72 1.52
N THR A 150 7.09 -15.33 2.74
CA THR A 150 6.94 -13.96 3.23
C THR A 150 7.82 -13.01 2.41
N ALA A 151 7.30 -11.82 2.11
CA ALA A 151 8.05 -10.80 1.37
C ALA A 151 9.19 -10.18 2.20
N PRO A 152 10.30 -9.73 1.57
CA PRO A 152 11.42 -9.09 2.27
C PRO A 152 11.01 -7.91 3.15
N VAL A 153 10.10 -7.03 2.68
CA VAL A 153 9.62 -5.86 3.44
C VAL A 153 9.09 -6.22 4.83
N CYS A 154 8.50 -7.40 5.03
CA CYS A 154 7.97 -7.81 6.33
C CYS A 154 9.07 -7.89 7.40
N GLY A 155 10.32 -8.22 7.02
CA GLY A 155 11.46 -8.26 7.93
C GLY A 155 11.89 -6.89 8.46
N TYR A 156 11.41 -5.80 7.86
CA TYR A 156 11.73 -4.43 8.25
C TYR A 156 10.68 -3.80 9.19
N LEU A 157 9.61 -4.53 9.52
CA LEU A 157 8.48 -4.01 10.30
C LEU A 157 8.64 -4.20 11.83
N GLY A 158 9.68 -4.88 12.28
CA GLY A 158 9.88 -5.23 13.69
C GLY A 158 9.17 -6.52 14.10
N SER A 159 9.18 -6.83 15.40
CA SER A 159 8.61 -8.05 15.98
C SER A 159 7.97 -7.75 17.33
N ILE A 160 6.71 -8.18 17.51
CA ILE A 160 6.01 -8.14 18.79
C ILE A 160 6.67 -9.14 19.75
N ALA A 161 6.92 -10.36 19.26
CA ALA A 161 7.47 -11.46 20.07
C ALA A 161 8.84 -11.12 20.67
N ASP A 162 9.71 -10.45 19.90
CA ASP A 162 11.07 -10.11 20.31
C ASP A 162 11.20 -8.65 20.79
N GLY A 163 10.13 -7.85 20.69
CA GLY A 163 10.12 -6.43 21.02
C GLY A 163 11.05 -5.58 20.15
N THR A 164 11.33 -6.00 18.91
CA THR A 164 12.22 -5.27 18.00
C THR A 164 11.47 -4.18 17.24
N LYS A 165 12.11 -3.01 17.14
CA LYS A 165 11.58 -1.87 16.38
C LYS A 165 11.73 -2.10 14.87
N PRO A 166 10.89 -1.45 14.05
CA PRO A 166 11.05 -1.45 12.60
C PRO A 166 12.40 -0.85 12.19
N THR A 167 12.95 -1.37 11.09
CA THR A 167 14.22 -0.92 10.49
C THR A 167 14.03 -0.38 9.07
N LEU A 168 12.78 -0.21 8.63
CA LEU A 168 12.44 0.35 7.32
C LEU A 168 12.98 1.78 7.12
N TYR A 169 13.17 2.52 8.22
CA TYR A 169 13.67 3.90 8.22
C TYR A 169 14.93 4.01 9.11
N PRO A 170 16.08 3.48 8.67
CA PRO A 170 17.28 3.40 9.51
C PRO A 170 17.85 4.77 9.90
N ASP A 171 17.59 5.80 9.09
CA ASP A 171 18.07 7.16 9.32
C ASP A 171 17.14 7.99 10.22
N ASN A 172 16.00 7.42 10.66
CA ASN A 172 15.05 8.08 11.55
C ASN A 172 14.83 7.25 12.83
N PRO A 173 15.60 7.50 13.89
CA PRO A 173 15.55 6.70 15.12
C PRO A 173 14.27 6.89 15.94
N ASP A 174 13.47 7.92 15.63
CA ASP A 174 12.20 8.19 16.28
C ASP A 174 11.06 7.33 15.73
N VAL A 175 11.28 6.62 14.61
CA VAL A 175 10.32 5.66 14.07
C VAL A 175 10.33 4.41 14.92
N ASP A 176 9.19 4.10 15.51
CA ASP A 176 8.99 2.86 16.29
C ASP A 176 7.83 2.01 15.77
N MET A 177 7.14 2.49 14.73
CA MET A 177 6.08 1.76 14.05
C MET A 177 6.01 2.14 12.57
N VAL A 178 5.49 1.24 11.75
CA VAL A 178 5.24 1.47 10.33
C VAL A 178 3.77 1.25 10.05
N SER A 179 3.14 2.12 9.26
CA SER A 179 1.74 1.95 8.89
C SER A 179 1.56 0.82 7.88
N THR A 180 0.59 -0.03 8.12
CA THR A 180 0.18 -1.11 7.22
C THR A 180 -1.35 -1.25 7.25
N PHE A 181 -1.90 -2.05 6.37
CA PHE A 181 -3.35 -2.27 6.29
C PHE A 181 -3.78 -3.56 6.99
N SER A 182 -4.94 -3.57 7.64
CA SER A 182 -5.60 -4.78 8.09
C SER A 182 -7.12 -4.54 8.21
N LEU A 183 -7.86 -5.47 8.81
CA LEU A 183 -9.25 -5.23 9.20
C LEU A 183 -9.39 -5.00 10.71
N ALA A 184 -8.29 -4.68 11.40
CA ALA A 184 -8.37 -4.24 12.80
C ALA A 184 -9.32 -3.04 12.90
N HIS A 185 -10.13 -2.99 13.95
CA HIS A 185 -11.14 -1.96 14.19
C HIS A 185 -12.28 -1.87 13.14
N ALA A 186 -12.40 -2.84 12.21
CA ALA A 186 -13.44 -2.84 11.18
C ALA A 186 -14.87 -2.83 11.72
N THR A 187 -15.11 -3.42 12.90
CA THR A 187 -16.43 -3.45 13.55
C THR A 187 -16.77 -2.14 14.28
N GLN A 188 -15.82 -1.21 14.34
CA GLN A 188 -15.97 0.08 15.02
C GLN A 188 -16.21 1.22 14.02
N HIS A 189 -15.97 1.01 12.73
CA HIS A 189 -16.08 2.04 11.69
C HIS A 189 -16.98 1.56 10.55
N PRO A 190 -17.75 2.45 9.91
CA PRO A 190 -18.66 2.07 8.84
C PRO A 190 -17.88 1.81 7.55
N LEU A 191 -17.54 0.54 7.28
CA LEU A 191 -16.81 0.15 6.07
C LEU A 191 -17.72 0.05 4.85
N THR A 192 -17.17 0.38 3.69
CA THR A 192 -17.77 0.07 2.38
C THR A 192 -16.85 -0.87 1.60
N GLY A 193 -17.43 -1.75 0.77
CA GLY A 193 -16.68 -2.78 0.05
C GLY A 193 -15.77 -2.22 -1.04
N ASP A 194 -16.31 -1.34 -1.89
CA ASP A 194 -15.58 -0.77 -3.03
C ASP A 194 -14.94 0.61 -2.73
N GLY A 195 -15.17 1.15 -1.53
CA GLY A 195 -14.75 2.50 -1.18
C GLY A 195 -15.66 3.59 -1.74
N GLU A 196 -15.71 4.74 -1.08
CA GLU A 196 -16.32 5.96 -1.62
C GLU A 196 -15.33 6.63 -2.58
N SER A 197 -15.74 6.80 -3.84
CA SER A 197 -14.88 7.39 -4.88
C SER A 197 -14.81 8.91 -4.71
N CYS A 198 -13.58 9.42 -4.61
CA CYS A 198 -13.27 10.82 -4.37
C CYS A 198 -12.16 11.30 -5.30
N SER A 199 -12.00 12.62 -5.39
CA SER A 199 -10.91 13.27 -6.10
C SER A 199 -10.43 14.48 -5.31
N GLY A 200 -9.12 14.72 -5.27
CA GLY A 200 -8.49 15.81 -4.53
C GLY A 200 -7.26 15.36 -3.76
N LEU A 201 -6.96 16.03 -2.64
CA LEU A 201 -5.85 15.65 -1.78
C LEU A 201 -6.23 14.51 -0.83
N TYR A 202 -5.35 13.54 -0.71
CA TYR A 202 -5.41 12.46 0.27
C TYR A 202 -4.02 12.14 0.80
N ALA A 203 -3.97 11.37 1.89
CA ALA A 203 -2.74 10.87 2.48
C ALA A 203 -2.56 9.38 2.12
N GLY A 204 -1.46 9.06 1.42
CA GLY A 204 -1.06 7.67 1.18
C GLY A 204 -0.24 7.17 2.36
N CYS A 205 -0.88 6.53 3.33
CA CYS A 205 -0.24 6.17 4.59
C CYS A 205 0.46 4.81 4.58
N MET A 206 0.27 3.94 3.58
CA MET A 206 0.89 2.62 3.64
C MET A 206 2.42 2.72 3.63
N THR A 207 3.03 2.03 4.58
CA THR A 207 4.45 2.07 4.95
C THR A 207 4.96 3.39 5.53
N ALA A 208 4.10 4.38 5.80
CA ALA A 208 4.51 5.64 6.41
C ALA A 208 5.23 5.41 7.76
N PRO A 209 6.27 6.21 8.07
CA PRO A 209 6.94 6.17 9.36
C PRO A 209 6.03 6.73 10.45
N CYS A 210 5.93 6.01 11.56
CA CYS A 210 5.07 6.36 12.67
C CYS A 210 5.83 6.37 13.99
N LYS A 211 5.34 7.21 14.91
CA LYS A 211 5.81 7.31 16.28
C LYS A 211 4.67 7.01 17.22
N THR A 212 4.91 6.14 18.19
CA THR A 212 3.94 5.76 19.19
C THR A 212 3.54 6.99 20.02
N ASP A 213 2.23 7.15 20.20
CA ASP A 213 1.65 8.18 21.06
C ASP A 213 1.02 7.53 22.31
N GLU A 214 0.25 8.30 23.05
CA GLU A 214 -0.47 7.80 24.22
C GLU A 214 -1.75 7.03 23.83
N ASN A 215 -2.27 6.23 24.75
CA ASN A 215 -3.62 5.62 24.68
C ASN A 215 -3.87 4.66 23.51
N GLY A 216 -2.84 3.94 23.05
CA GLY A 216 -2.98 2.98 21.95
C GLY A 216 -3.13 3.63 20.57
N LEU A 217 -2.66 4.87 20.45
CA LEU A 217 -2.59 5.62 19.20
C LEU A 217 -1.14 5.84 18.75
N THR A 218 -0.98 6.28 17.52
CA THR A 218 0.31 6.64 16.94
C THR A 218 0.12 7.72 15.89
N SER A 219 1.14 8.56 15.69
CA SER A 219 1.17 9.60 14.66
C SER A 219 2.09 9.18 13.53
N CYS A 220 1.57 9.19 12.31
CA CYS A 220 2.28 8.83 11.10
C CYS A 220 2.49 10.03 10.18
N SER A 221 3.66 10.09 9.55
CA SER A 221 4.00 11.10 8.54
C SER A 221 3.66 10.56 7.15
N CYS A 222 2.44 10.78 6.70
CA CYS A 222 1.94 10.21 5.45
C CYS A 222 2.12 11.18 4.28
N PRO A 223 2.70 10.76 3.16
CA PRO A 223 2.75 11.60 1.99
C PRO A 223 1.40 12.09 1.51
N ILE A 224 1.33 13.37 1.13
CA ILE A 224 0.17 13.95 0.49
C ILE A 224 0.24 13.68 -1.02
N VAL A 225 -0.86 13.21 -1.58
CA VAL A 225 -1.03 12.96 -3.00
C VAL A 225 -2.30 13.65 -3.49
N GLU A 226 -2.25 14.16 -4.72
CA GLU A 226 -3.39 14.74 -5.43
C GLU A 226 -3.82 13.79 -6.54
N GLY A 227 -5.11 13.43 -6.57
CA GLY A 227 -5.66 12.57 -7.61
C GLY A 227 -6.99 11.95 -7.20
N ASP A 228 -7.37 10.92 -7.94
CA ASP A 228 -8.51 10.07 -7.57
C ASP A 228 -8.09 9.11 -6.47
N TYR A 229 -9.02 8.82 -5.57
CA TYR A 229 -8.81 7.90 -4.45
C TYR A 229 -10.14 7.33 -3.97
N GLN A 230 -10.06 6.26 -3.18
CA GLN A 230 -11.21 5.67 -2.51
C GLN A 230 -11.03 5.74 -0.99
N VAL A 231 -12.06 6.25 -0.31
CA VAL A 231 -12.15 6.22 1.15
C VAL A 231 -12.85 4.93 1.55
N GLY A 232 -12.22 4.15 2.42
CA GLY A 232 -12.77 2.86 2.86
C GLY A 232 -14.01 2.93 3.77
N MET A 233 -14.53 4.14 4.03
CA MET A 233 -15.66 4.39 4.93
C MET A 233 -16.88 4.87 4.17
N ASN A 234 -18.08 4.41 4.57
CA ASN A 234 -19.36 4.80 3.99
C ASN A 234 -19.79 6.19 4.48
N PHE A 235 -19.87 7.16 3.58
CA PHE A 235 -20.26 8.53 3.96
C PHE A 235 -21.73 8.65 4.37
N SER A 236 -22.60 7.75 3.90
CA SER A 236 -24.02 7.76 4.29
C SER A 236 -24.20 7.49 5.79
N ASP A 237 -23.26 6.77 6.40
CA ASP A 237 -23.23 6.47 7.83
C ASP A 237 -22.47 7.53 8.64
N LEU A 238 -21.69 8.39 7.96
CA LEU A 238 -20.88 9.45 8.56
C LEU A 238 -21.54 10.82 8.39
N LYS A 239 -22.29 11.25 9.41
CA LYS A 239 -23.02 12.53 9.38
C LYS A 239 -22.10 13.73 9.11
N GLY A 240 -22.34 14.38 7.98
CA GLY A 240 -21.68 15.64 7.62
C GLY A 240 -20.26 15.49 7.06
N LEU A 241 -19.82 14.26 6.77
CA LEU A 241 -18.55 14.00 6.11
C LEU A 241 -18.77 13.70 4.62
N SER A 242 -17.75 14.02 3.83
CA SER A 242 -17.74 13.84 2.37
C SER A 242 -16.29 13.66 1.90
N CYS A 243 -16.06 13.63 0.59
CA CYS A 243 -14.70 13.62 0.05
C CYS A 243 -13.86 14.82 0.52
N ASP A 244 -14.44 16.02 0.59
CA ASP A 244 -13.73 17.19 1.11
C ASP A 244 -13.94 17.32 2.62
N ILE A 245 -12.85 17.16 3.37
CA ILE A 245 -12.77 17.36 4.82
C ILE A 245 -11.71 18.41 5.19
N SER A 246 -11.45 19.36 4.28
CA SER A 246 -10.48 20.43 4.51
C SER A 246 -10.73 21.16 5.85
N PRO A 247 -9.67 21.49 6.62
CA PRO A 247 -8.24 21.47 6.25
C PRO A 247 -7.56 20.10 6.32
N ASN A 248 -8.29 19.06 6.74
CA ASN A 248 -7.79 17.69 6.80
C ASN A 248 -7.89 16.98 5.44
N VAL A 249 -7.33 15.78 5.38
CA VAL A 249 -7.43 14.87 4.24
C VAL A 249 -7.72 13.45 4.71
N TRP A 250 -8.34 12.64 3.87
CA TRP A 250 -8.50 11.21 4.17
C TRP A 250 -7.17 10.48 4.01
N SER A 251 -6.90 9.53 4.90
CA SER A 251 -5.96 8.44 4.60
C SER A 251 -6.67 7.47 3.66
N ALA A 252 -6.14 7.31 2.45
CA ALA A 252 -6.84 6.64 1.37
C ALA A 252 -5.88 5.94 0.41
N ALA A 253 -6.46 5.07 -0.41
CA ALA A 253 -5.76 4.34 -1.45
C ALA A 253 -6.44 4.60 -2.80
N ASN A 254 -5.71 4.40 -3.91
CA ASN A 254 -6.24 4.56 -5.25
C ASN A 254 -6.23 3.23 -6.01
N LYS A 255 -7.38 2.58 -6.09
CA LYS A 255 -7.59 1.44 -6.96
C LYS A 255 -7.67 1.93 -8.41
N LEU A 256 -6.72 1.47 -9.20
CA LEU A 256 -6.63 1.76 -10.62
C LEU A 256 -7.25 0.63 -11.42
N ASP A 257 -8.21 0.98 -12.26
CA ASP A 257 -8.76 0.02 -13.22
C ASP A 257 -7.73 -0.24 -14.32
N LEU A 258 -7.38 -1.51 -14.51
CA LEU A 258 -6.69 -1.96 -15.72
C LEU A 258 -7.67 -1.82 -16.88
N HIS A 259 -7.76 -0.63 -17.48
CA HIS A 259 -8.36 -0.48 -18.79
C HIS A 259 -7.49 -1.23 -19.79
N ILE A 260 -7.82 -2.51 -20.00
CA ILE A 260 -7.49 -3.19 -21.24
C ILE A 260 -8.24 -2.39 -22.32
N SER A 261 -7.53 -1.45 -22.93
CA SER A 261 -7.92 -0.90 -24.22
C SER A 261 -8.00 -2.11 -25.14
N SER A 262 -9.22 -2.59 -25.35
CA SER A 262 -9.54 -3.49 -26.45
C SER A 262 -9.28 -2.68 -27.71
N GLY A 263 -8.04 -2.78 -28.20
CA GLY A 263 -7.66 -2.28 -29.51
C GLY A 263 -8.57 -2.94 -30.52
N ASN A 264 -9.52 -2.18 -31.04
CA ASN A 264 -10.18 -2.45 -32.32
C ASN A 264 -9.18 -2.21 -33.46
#